data_AF-A0AAV6YL05-F1
#
_entry.id   AF-A0AAV6YL05-F1
#
_cell.length_a   1.000
_cell.length_b   1.000
_cell.length_c   1.000
_cell.angle_alpha   90.00
_cell.angle_beta   90.00
_cell.angle_gamma   90.00
#
_symmetry.space_group_name_H-M   'P 1'
#
loop_
_entity.id
_entity.type
_entity.pdbx_description
1 polymer ?
#
loop_
_entity_poly.entity_id
_entity_poly.type
_entity_poly.pdbx_seq_one_letter_code
_entity_poly.pdbx_strand_id
1 'polypeptide(L)'
;MTGDAVAALSFRSDVIKMALPMIRRDIWSRVRHRVRSLSTDQQRSSAPRVFSGIQPTGIPHLGNYLGALQSWVRLQDEFSSVLFSIVDLHSITVPQDPAVLRGAALDMAACLLACGVHPDKSCLFQQSRVPEHAELGWILCCLTSMPRLQHLPQWK
;
A
#
# COMPACT_ATOMS: atom_id res chain seq x y z
N MET A 1 -10.61 37.47 16.17
CA MET A 1 -10.30 36.21 16.89
C MET A 1 -9.64 35.22 15.94
N THR A 2 -8.42 35.54 15.49
CA THR A 2 -7.63 34.73 14.53
C THR A 2 -6.21 34.66 15.09
N GLY A 3 -5.97 33.70 15.98
CA GLY A 3 -4.71 33.60 16.74
C GLY A 3 -4.04 32.22 16.79
N ASP A 4 -4.73 31.13 16.47
CA ASP A 4 -4.24 29.79 16.85
C ASP A 4 -3.75 28.88 15.70
N ALA A 5 -3.83 29.32 14.44
CA ALA A 5 -3.40 28.49 13.30
C ALA A 5 -1.88 28.55 13.02
N VAL A 6 -1.17 29.55 13.53
CA VAL A 6 0.24 29.81 13.17
C VAL A 6 1.21 28.99 14.03
N ALA A 7 0.86 28.67 15.27
CA ALA A 7 1.73 27.91 16.18
C ALA A 7 1.90 26.43 15.76
N ALA A 8 0.87 25.79 15.21
CA ALA A 8 0.91 24.39 14.78
C ALA A 8 1.75 24.17 13.50
N LEU A 9 1.91 25.21 12.67
CA LEU A 9 2.78 25.19 11.49
C LEU A 9 4.26 25.35 11.85
N SER A 10 4.58 26.01 12.96
CA SER A 10 5.96 26.13 13.45
C SER A 10 6.52 24.77 13.89
N PHE A 11 5.72 23.97 14.61
CA PHE A 11 6.17 22.68 15.14
C PHE A 11 6.44 21.62 14.06
N ARG A 12 5.74 21.71 12.90
CA ARG A 12 5.97 20.83 11.73
C ARG A 12 7.30 21.11 11.01
N SER A 13 7.82 22.33 11.14
CA SER A 13 9.10 22.72 10.56
C SER A 13 10.27 22.14 11.35
N ASP A 14 10.13 22.01 12.66
CA ASP A 14 11.28 21.84 13.55
C ASP A 14 11.78 20.41 13.65
N VAL A 15 10.89 19.40 13.51
CA VAL A 15 11.30 17.99 13.42
C VAL A 15 12.03 17.69 12.10
N ILE A 16 11.55 18.28 10.99
CA ILE A 16 12.19 18.17 9.68
C ILE A 16 13.52 18.94 9.69
N LYS A 17 13.56 20.14 10.29
CA LYS A 17 14.78 20.94 10.47
C LYS A 17 15.78 20.36 11.48
N MET A 18 15.35 19.55 12.45
CA MET A 18 16.22 18.84 13.40
C MET A 18 17.00 17.70 12.73
N ALA A 19 16.43 17.03 11.72
CA ALA A 19 17.12 16.00 10.95
C ALA A 19 18.02 16.58 9.83
N LEU A 20 17.78 17.84 9.43
CA LEU A 20 18.52 18.55 8.38
C LEU A 20 20.04 18.71 8.60
N PRO A 21 20.60 18.78 9.83
CA PRO A 21 22.05 18.85 10.04
C PRO A 21 22.73 17.46 9.99
N MET A 22 21.96 16.37 10.17
CA MET A 22 22.47 14.99 10.16
C MET A 22 22.62 14.43 8.74
N ILE A 23 21.87 14.97 7.77
CA ILE A 23 21.99 14.64 6.35
C ILE A 23 22.78 15.76 5.70
N ARG A 24 24.05 15.51 5.36
CA ARG A 24 24.93 16.49 4.73
C ARG A 24 24.23 17.17 3.53
N ARG A 25 24.45 18.49 3.38
CA ARG A 25 23.85 19.34 2.31
C ARG A 25 24.08 18.80 0.88
N ASP A 26 25.12 18.00 0.68
CA ASP A 26 25.44 17.33 -0.58
C ASP A 26 24.47 16.20 -0.95
N ILE A 27 23.88 15.52 0.04
CA ILE A 27 22.87 14.48 -0.18
C ILE A 27 21.60 15.13 -0.72
N TRP A 28 21.17 16.28 -0.17
CA TRP A 28 19.97 16.99 -0.64
C TRP A 28 20.12 17.63 -2.02
N SER A 29 21.34 18.02 -2.43
CA SER A 29 21.59 18.52 -3.79
C SER A 29 21.66 17.36 -4.79
N ARG A 30 22.28 16.22 -4.43
CA ARG A 30 22.33 15.00 -5.24
C ARG A 30 20.96 14.34 -5.38
N VAL A 31 20.16 14.27 -4.32
CA VAL A 31 18.78 13.77 -4.34
C VAL A 31 17.90 14.67 -5.21
N ARG A 32 17.99 16.01 -5.08
CA ARG A 32 17.22 16.93 -5.95
C ARG A 32 17.59 16.81 -7.42
N HIS A 33 18.87 16.71 -7.75
CA HIS A 33 19.28 16.55 -9.15
C HIS A 33 18.87 15.18 -9.71
N ARG A 34 18.95 14.11 -8.92
CA ARG A 34 18.53 12.77 -9.34
C ARG A 34 17.01 12.63 -9.46
N VAL A 35 16.22 13.23 -8.56
CA VAL A 35 14.75 13.27 -8.67
C VAL A 35 14.31 14.08 -9.90
N ARG A 36 14.96 15.22 -10.19
CA ARG A 36 14.70 16.00 -11.42
C ARG A 36 15.11 15.28 -12.70
N SER A 37 16.25 14.58 -12.72
CA SER A 37 16.68 13.82 -13.90
C SER A 37 15.81 12.58 -14.14
N LEU A 38 15.25 11.97 -13.08
CA LEU A 38 14.24 10.91 -13.20
C LEU A 38 12.90 11.44 -13.74
N SER A 39 12.61 12.73 -13.53
CA SER A 39 11.36 13.36 -13.99
C SER A 39 11.39 13.77 -15.46
N THR A 40 12.57 13.81 -16.11
CA THR A 40 12.69 14.25 -17.52
C THR A 40 12.91 13.10 -18.51
N ASP A 41 13.22 11.87 -18.04
CA ASP A 41 13.55 10.72 -18.91
C ASP A 41 12.54 9.56 -18.82
N GLN A 42 11.43 9.75 -18.09
CA GLN A 42 10.37 8.74 -17.93
C GLN A 42 8.99 9.35 -18.22
N GLN A 43 8.85 9.93 -19.41
CA GLN A 43 7.54 10.09 -20.04
C GLN A 43 7.34 8.96 -21.07
N ARG A 44 7.71 7.72 -20.69
CA ARG A 44 7.10 6.55 -21.31
C ARG A 44 5.64 6.58 -20.85
N SER A 45 4.70 6.53 -21.80
CA SER A 45 3.29 6.30 -21.50
C SER A 45 3.18 5.13 -20.52
N SER A 46 3.04 5.43 -19.23
CA SER A 46 2.91 4.39 -18.23
C SER A 46 1.55 3.77 -18.46
N ALA A 47 1.52 2.62 -19.13
CA ALA A 47 0.30 1.85 -19.26
C ALA A 47 -0.35 1.77 -17.88
N PRO A 48 -1.67 2.06 -17.78
CA PRO A 48 -2.35 2.09 -16.49
C PRO A 48 -2.14 0.77 -15.75
N ARG A 49 -1.90 0.87 -14.44
CA ARG A 49 -1.59 -0.28 -13.58
C ARG A 49 -2.70 -0.47 -12.56
N VAL A 50 -3.14 -1.71 -12.41
CA VAL A 50 -4.16 -2.12 -11.45
C VAL A 50 -3.48 -2.71 -10.22
N PHE A 51 -3.92 -2.29 -9.04
CA PHE A 51 -3.55 -2.90 -7.76
C PHE A 51 -4.80 -3.18 -6.94
N SER A 52 -4.94 -4.39 -6.43
CA SER A 52 -6.00 -4.74 -5.49
C SER A 52 -5.52 -5.81 -4.50
N GLY A 53 -6.13 -5.85 -3.32
CA GLY A 53 -5.75 -6.79 -2.28
C GLY A 53 -6.93 -7.40 -1.55
N ILE A 54 -6.75 -8.63 -1.06
CA ILE A 54 -7.76 -9.37 -0.29
C ILE A 54 -7.12 -9.94 0.99
N GLN A 55 -7.81 -9.76 2.12
CA GLN A 55 -7.34 -10.31 3.39
C GLN A 55 -7.57 -11.82 3.41
N PRO A 56 -6.58 -12.63 3.85
CA PRO A 56 -6.76 -14.08 4.06
C PRO A 56 -7.57 -14.38 5.33
N THR A 57 -8.75 -13.78 5.47
CA THR A 57 -9.65 -13.99 6.60
C THR A 57 -10.75 -14.97 6.21
N GLY A 58 -10.51 -16.26 6.49
CA GLY A 58 -11.46 -17.33 6.19
C GLY A 58 -11.58 -17.68 4.71
N ILE A 59 -12.56 -18.53 4.40
CA ILE A 59 -12.83 -19.00 3.03
C ILE A 59 -13.57 -17.89 2.26
N PRO A 60 -13.14 -17.51 1.04
CA PRO A 60 -13.86 -16.56 0.21
C PRO A 60 -15.34 -16.96 0.03
N HIS A 61 -16.24 -16.02 0.27
CA HIS A 61 -17.68 -16.25 0.10
C HIS A 61 -18.20 -15.55 -1.16
N LEU A 62 -19.47 -15.80 -1.50
CA LEU A 62 -20.11 -15.24 -2.70
C LEU A 62 -20.01 -13.71 -2.79
N GLY A 63 -20.11 -13.02 -1.65
CA GLY A 63 -19.89 -11.57 -1.57
C GLY A 63 -18.50 -11.12 -2.04
N ASN A 64 -17.42 -11.85 -1.72
CA ASN A 64 -16.09 -11.52 -2.24
C ASN A 64 -16.03 -11.75 -3.75
N TYR A 65 -16.65 -12.84 -4.21
CA TYR A 65 -16.64 -13.21 -5.63
C TYR A 65 -17.31 -12.14 -6.50
N LEU A 66 -18.54 -11.77 -6.17
CA LEU A 66 -19.32 -10.76 -6.90
C LEU A 66 -18.77 -9.34 -6.68
N GLY A 67 -18.21 -9.06 -5.50
CA GLY A 67 -17.70 -7.74 -5.16
C GLY A 67 -16.33 -7.41 -5.75
N ALA A 68 -15.44 -8.41 -5.89
CA ALA A 68 -14.06 -8.18 -6.30
C ALA A 68 -13.52 -9.23 -7.27
N LEU A 69 -13.61 -10.53 -6.98
CA LEU A 69 -12.88 -11.54 -7.77
C LEU A 69 -13.34 -11.59 -9.23
N GLN A 70 -14.64 -11.47 -9.51
CA GLN A 70 -15.14 -11.44 -10.89
C GLN A 70 -14.53 -10.25 -11.66
N SER A 71 -14.36 -9.11 -11.01
CA SER A 71 -13.70 -7.94 -11.60
C SER A 71 -12.20 -8.18 -11.79
N TRP A 72 -11.52 -8.86 -10.87
CA TRP A 72 -10.10 -9.18 -10.99
C TRP A 72 -9.79 -10.01 -12.23
N VAL A 73 -10.61 -11.04 -12.50
CA VAL A 73 -10.50 -11.88 -13.70
C VAL A 73 -10.68 -11.07 -14.98
N ARG A 74 -11.56 -10.06 -14.98
CA ARG A 74 -11.72 -9.17 -16.13
C ARG A 74 -10.54 -8.21 -16.30
N LEU A 75 -10.07 -7.62 -15.19
CA LEU A 75 -9.01 -6.61 -15.19
C LEU A 75 -7.67 -7.15 -15.69
N GLN A 76 -7.33 -8.41 -15.42
CA GLN A 76 -6.11 -9.03 -15.94
C GLN A 76 -6.10 -9.20 -17.47
N ASP A 77 -7.27 -9.17 -18.11
CA ASP A 77 -7.40 -9.23 -19.57
C ASP A 77 -7.44 -7.82 -20.21
N GLU A 78 -7.92 -6.82 -19.46
CA GLU A 78 -8.03 -5.43 -19.91
C GLU A 78 -6.72 -4.63 -19.77
N PHE A 79 -5.90 -4.94 -18.75
CA PHE A 79 -4.71 -4.17 -18.42
C PHE A 79 -3.44 -5.00 -18.56
N SER A 80 -2.38 -4.39 -19.11
CA SER A 80 -1.07 -5.05 -19.27
C SER A 80 -0.27 -5.16 -17.98
N SER A 81 -0.68 -4.49 -16.90
CA SER A 81 0.00 -4.53 -15.60
C SER A 81 -1.01 -4.60 -14.47
N VAL A 82 -1.15 -5.79 -13.89
CA VAL A 82 -2.08 -6.07 -12.80
C VAL A 82 -1.38 -6.75 -11.63
N LEU A 83 -1.61 -6.24 -10.43
CA LEU A 83 -1.03 -6.72 -9.18
C LEU A 83 -2.15 -7.05 -8.21
N PHE A 84 -2.18 -8.31 -7.76
CA PHE A 84 -3.10 -8.80 -6.76
C PHE A 84 -2.33 -9.24 -5.52
N SER A 85 -2.75 -8.77 -4.35
CA SER A 85 -2.05 -9.02 -3.10
C SER A 85 -2.91 -9.76 -2.09
N ILE A 86 -2.36 -10.82 -1.50
CA ILE A 86 -2.91 -11.42 -0.29
C ILE A 86 -2.37 -10.60 0.88
N VAL A 87 -3.23 -9.75 1.47
CA VAL A 87 -2.83 -8.71 2.42
C VAL A 87 -2.84 -9.21 3.88
N ASP A 88 -1.93 -10.13 4.18
CA ASP A 88 -1.78 -10.76 5.49
C ASP A 88 -1.32 -9.79 6.61
N LEU A 89 -0.60 -8.72 6.28
CA LEU A 89 -0.28 -7.67 7.28
C LEU A 89 -1.54 -6.91 7.73
N HIS A 90 -2.57 -6.80 6.89
CA HIS A 90 -3.84 -6.21 7.31
C HIS A 90 -4.62 -7.15 8.24
N SER A 91 -4.47 -8.47 8.09
CA SER A 91 -5.14 -9.44 8.96
C SER A 91 -4.65 -9.39 10.41
N ILE A 92 -3.37 -9.11 10.65
CA ILE A 92 -2.79 -9.05 12.00
C ILE A 92 -3.12 -7.76 12.78
N THR A 93 -3.88 -6.84 12.18
CA THR A 93 -4.38 -5.64 12.88
C THR A 93 -5.45 -5.96 13.93
N VAL A 94 -5.99 -7.18 13.88
CA VAL A 94 -6.79 -7.80 14.93
C VAL A 94 -6.11 -9.10 15.38
N PRO A 95 -6.42 -9.65 16.57
CA PRO A 95 -5.82 -10.90 17.01
C PRO A 95 -6.05 -12.06 16.02
N GLN A 96 -4.98 -12.79 15.71
CA GLN A 96 -5.00 -13.94 14.80
C GLN A 96 -4.30 -15.15 15.43
N ASP A 97 -4.75 -16.36 15.11
CA ASP A 97 -3.96 -17.56 15.32
C ASP A 97 -2.92 -17.69 14.20
N PRO A 98 -1.60 -17.76 14.52
CA PRO A 98 -0.55 -17.80 13.51
C PRO A 98 -0.59 -19.03 12.58
N ALA A 99 -1.01 -20.19 13.10
CA ALA A 99 -1.11 -21.41 12.31
C ALA A 99 -2.29 -21.33 11.34
N VAL A 100 -3.43 -20.81 11.81
CA VAL A 100 -4.62 -20.59 10.98
C VAL A 100 -4.35 -19.56 9.89
N LEU A 101 -3.73 -18.42 10.22
CA LEU A 101 -3.43 -17.36 9.24
C LEU A 101 -2.50 -17.86 8.12
N ARG A 102 -1.51 -18.70 8.46
CA ARG A 102 -0.61 -19.30 7.48
C ARG A 102 -1.35 -20.23 6.51
N GLY A 103 -2.26 -21.06 7.02
CA GLY A 103 -3.12 -21.90 6.19
C GLY A 103 -4.04 -21.05 5.30
N ALA A 104 -4.72 -20.07 5.89
CA ALA A 104 -5.66 -19.21 5.19
C ALA A 104 -5.02 -18.41 4.04
N ALA A 105 -3.75 -17.99 4.18
CA ALA A 105 -3.03 -17.34 3.09
C ALA A 105 -2.80 -18.27 1.89
N LEU A 106 -2.52 -19.54 2.13
CA LEU A 106 -2.36 -20.56 1.08
C LEU A 106 -3.71 -20.92 0.46
N ASP A 107 -4.74 -21.10 1.28
CA ASP A 107 -6.11 -21.39 0.82
C ASP A 107 -6.65 -20.25 -0.04
N MET A 108 -6.42 -19.00 0.37
CA MET A 108 -6.77 -17.82 -0.42
C MET A 108 -6.07 -17.81 -1.78
N ALA A 109 -4.76 -18.13 -1.81
CA ALA A 109 -4.02 -18.21 -3.07
C ALA A 109 -4.63 -19.29 -3.99
N ALA A 110 -4.91 -20.48 -3.45
CA ALA A 110 -5.53 -21.57 -4.19
C ALA A 110 -6.92 -21.18 -4.74
N CYS A 111 -7.76 -20.53 -3.92
CA CYS A 111 -9.08 -20.04 -4.33
C CYS A 111 -8.97 -18.99 -5.45
N LEU A 112 -8.06 -18.01 -5.33
CA LEU A 112 -7.88 -16.98 -6.36
C LEU A 112 -7.48 -17.59 -7.71
N LEU A 113 -6.55 -18.55 -7.71
CA LEU A 113 -6.16 -19.29 -8.91
C LEU A 113 -7.34 -20.08 -9.49
N ALA A 114 -8.10 -20.78 -8.63
CA ALA A 114 -9.28 -21.55 -9.05
C ALA A 114 -10.39 -20.67 -9.63
N CYS A 115 -10.54 -19.43 -9.15
CA CYS A 115 -11.50 -18.47 -9.68
C CYS A 115 -11.07 -17.84 -11.01
N GLY A 116 -9.85 -18.10 -11.50
CA GLY A 116 -9.37 -17.65 -12.80
C GLY A 116 -8.36 -16.50 -12.75
N VAL A 117 -7.77 -16.19 -11.60
CA VAL A 117 -6.58 -15.31 -11.55
C VAL A 117 -5.39 -16.08 -12.13
N HIS A 118 -4.82 -15.59 -13.22
CA HIS A 118 -3.73 -16.26 -13.93
C HIS A 118 -2.38 -15.59 -13.63
N PRO A 119 -1.36 -16.35 -13.14
CA PRO A 119 -0.02 -15.84 -12.86
C PRO A 119 0.70 -15.26 -14.08
N ASP A 120 0.35 -15.72 -15.29
CA ASP A 120 0.95 -15.24 -16.53
C ASP A 120 0.41 -13.86 -16.96
N LYS A 121 -0.77 -13.47 -16.45
CA LYS A 121 -1.45 -12.21 -16.78
C LYS A 121 -1.35 -11.18 -15.66
N SER A 122 -1.20 -11.65 -14.42
CA SER A 122 -1.21 -10.81 -13.23
C SER A 122 -0.19 -11.30 -12.21
N CYS A 123 0.39 -10.35 -11.47
CA CYS A 123 1.29 -10.67 -10.37
C CYS A 123 0.48 -10.91 -9.10
N LEU A 124 0.31 -12.18 -8.71
CA LEU A 124 -0.28 -12.57 -7.44
C LEU A 124 0.82 -12.79 -6.40
N PHE A 125 0.78 -12.07 -5.27
CA PHE A 125 1.82 -12.17 -4.24
C PHE A 125 1.28 -11.99 -2.81
N GLN A 126 2.06 -12.42 -1.82
CA GLN A 126 1.76 -12.25 -0.39
C GLN A 126 2.41 -10.97 0.13
N GLN A 127 1.64 -10.10 0.78
CA GLN A 127 2.09 -8.76 1.19
C GLN A 127 3.30 -8.80 2.13
N SER A 128 3.28 -9.64 3.17
CA SER A 128 4.38 -9.77 4.14
C SER A 128 5.73 -10.21 3.54
N ARG A 129 5.73 -10.76 2.31
CA ARG A 129 6.98 -11.15 1.61
C ARG A 129 7.67 -9.99 0.91
N VAL A 130 7.05 -8.82 0.88
CA VAL A 130 7.58 -7.60 0.23
C VAL A 130 7.75 -6.53 1.31
N PRO A 131 8.92 -6.48 1.98
CA PRO A 131 9.16 -5.61 3.13
C PRO A 131 8.94 -4.12 2.82
N GLU A 132 9.07 -3.72 1.56
CA GLU A 132 8.85 -2.36 1.07
C GLU A 132 7.44 -1.84 1.40
N HIS A 133 6.43 -2.72 1.55
CA HIS A 133 5.10 -2.29 2.00
C HIS A 133 5.13 -1.72 3.43
N ALA A 134 5.89 -2.34 4.34
CA ALA A 134 6.02 -1.88 5.71
C ALA A 134 6.87 -0.60 5.79
N GLU A 135 7.97 -0.54 5.03
CA GLU A 135 8.84 0.63 4.97
C GLU A 135 8.11 1.87 4.43
N LEU A 136 7.41 1.71 3.30
CA LEU A 136 6.61 2.80 2.74
C LEU A 136 5.43 3.16 3.65
N GLY A 137 4.78 2.14 4.25
CA GLY A 137 3.73 2.34 5.24
C GLY A 137 4.18 3.22 6.40
N TRP A 138 5.37 2.96 6.95
CA TRP A 138 5.96 3.78 8.01
C TRP A 138 6.15 5.25 7.60
N ILE A 139 6.70 5.50 6.41
CA ILE A 139 6.88 6.85 5.88
C ILE A 139 5.53 7.56 5.74
N LEU A 140 4.51 6.88 5.19
CA LEU A 140 3.17 7.45 5.02
C LEU A 140 2.47 7.73 6.36
N CYS A 141 2.68 6.88 7.37
CA CYS A 141 2.21 7.12 8.73
C CYS A 141 2.79 8.41 9.31
N CYS A 142 4.09 8.70 9.12
CA CYS A 142 4.70 9.96 9.56
C CYS A 142 4.10 11.22 8.89
N LEU A 143 3.43 11.06 7.75
CA LEU A 143 2.76 12.16 7.03
C LEU A 143 1.27 12.29 7.38
N THR A 144 0.71 11.37 8.15
CA THR A 144 -0.72 11.29 8.45
C THR A 144 -0.97 11.60 9.93
N SER A 145 -1.90 12.51 10.23
CA SER A 145 -2.22 12.88 11.60
C SER A 145 -3.24 11.93 12.25
N MET A 146 -3.13 11.73 13.57
CA MET A 146 -4.07 10.90 14.34
C MET A 146 -5.55 11.32 14.17
N PRO A 147 -5.93 12.62 14.24
CA PRO A 147 -7.32 13.02 14.03
C PRO A 147 -7.86 12.63 12.66
N ARG A 148 -7.01 12.69 11.61
CA ARG A 148 -7.42 12.31 10.26
C ARG A 148 -7.80 10.83 10.18
N LEU A 149 -7.07 9.96 10.89
CA LEU A 149 -7.39 8.53 10.97
C LEU A 149 -8.67 8.28 11.77
N GLN A 150 -8.88 9.01 12.87
CA GLN A 150 -10.05 8.84 13.75
C GLN A 150 -11.39 9.22 13.09
N HIS A 151 -11.37 10.08 12.07
CA HIS A 151 -12.57 10.48 11.33
C HIS A 151 -12.95 9.51 10.21
N LEU A 152 -12.17 8.45 9.97
CA LEU A 152 -12.54 7.44 8.99
C LEU A 152 -13.80 6.69 9.46
N PRO A 153 -14.84 6.54 8.62
CA PRO A 153 -16.09 5.87 9.01
C PRO A 153 -15.90 4.46 9.56
N GLN A 154 -14.87 3.74 9.09
CA GLN A 154 -14.53 2.37 9.48
C GLN A 154 -13.84 2.28 10.85
N TRP A 155 -13.42 3.41 11.44
CA TRP A 155 -12.67 3.47 12.70
C TRP A 155 -13.56 3.58 13.95
N LYS A 156 -14.89 3.56 13.80
CA LYS A 156 -15.84 3.69 14.92
C LYS A 156 -16.19 2.37 15.56
#